data_AF-A0A738ALC2-F1
#
_entry.id   AF-A0A738ALC2-F1
#
_cell.length_a   1.000
_cell.length_b   1.000
_cell.length_c   1.000
_cell.angle_alpha   90.00
_cell.angle_beta   90.00
_cell.angle_gamma   90.00
#
_symmetry.space_group_name_H-M   'P 1'
#
loop_
_entity.id
_entity.type
_entity.pdbx_description
1 polymer ?
#
loop_
_entity_poly.entity_id
_entity_poly.type
_entity_poly.pdbx_seq_one_letter_code
_entity_poly.pdbx_strand_id
1 'polypeptide(L)'
;MQDIPQETLSETTKAEQSAKVDLWEFDLTAIGGERFFFCNEPNEKGEPLTWQGRQYEPYPIQVQDFEMNGKGASPRPNLVVANLFGLVTGMAEDLQSLVGASVVRHQVYSKFLDAVNFSNGNPDADPEQEAVARYNVEQLSELDSSTATIILASPAETDGSVVPGRTMLADSCPWDYRDENCGYDGPPVADEFDKPTSDPKKDKCSHCMKGCEMRNNLVNAGFFASINKLS
;
A
#
# COMPACT_ATOMS: atom_id res chain seq x y z
N MET A 1 7.31 -10.27 -1.27
CA MET A 1 8.39 -11.03 -0.62
C MET A 1 9.06 -10.03 0.31
N GLN A 2 8.96 -10.21 1.63
CA GLN A 2 9.68 -9.34 2.55
C GLN A 2 11.16 -9.65 2.37
N ASP A 3 11.96 -8.66 1.97
CA ASP A 3 13.42 -8.77 1.91
C ASP A 3 13.93 -8.78 3.36
N ILE A 4 14.09 -9.98 3.92
CA ILE A 4 14.68 -10.19 5.23
C ILE A 4 16.14 -10.59 5.01
N PRO A 5 17.10 -9.89 5.64
CA PRO A 5 18.52 -10.21 5.57
C PRO A 5 18.83 -11.67 5.94
N GLN A 6 19.83 -12.26 5.27
CA GLN A 6 20.19 -13.67 5.48
C GLN A 6 20.67 -13.98 6.90
N GLU A 7 21.32 -13.05 7.59
CA GLU A 7 21.77 -13.30 8.96
C GLU A 7 20.59 -13.26 9.94
N THR A 8 19.66 -12.31 9.78
CA THR A 8 18.37 -12.33 10.50
C THR A 8 17.62 -13.66 10.31
N LEU A 9 17.57 -14.20 9.08
CA LEU A 9 16.96 -15.50 8.82
C LEU A 9 17.73 -16.66 9.47
N SER A 10 19.06 -16.57 9.46
CA SER A 10 19.94 -17.57 10.04
C SER A 10 19.81 -17.63 11.57
N GLU A 11 19.67 -16.48 12.24
CA GLU A 11 19.41 -16.41 13.69
C GLU A 11 18.14 -17.15 14.10
N THR A 12 17.06 -17.07 13.29
CA THR A 12 15.82 -17.83 13.55
C THR A 12 16.04 -19.35 13.60
N THR A 13 17.10 -19.86 12.99
CA THR A 13 17.41 -21.30 12.96
C THR A 13 18.42 -21.75 14.04
N LYS A 14 18.97 -20.83 14.82
CA LYS A 14 19.95 -21.15 15.88
C LYS A 14 19.30 -21.76 17.11
N ALA A 15 20.07 -22.61 17.81
CA ALA A 15 19.63 -23.30 19.02
C ALA A 15 19.47 -22.36 20.22
N GLU A 16 20.32 -21.33 20.32
CA GLU A 16 20.18 -20.23 21.27
C GLU A 16 19.89 -18.96 20.47
N GLN A 17 18.71 -18.37 20.70
CA GLN A 17 18.26 -17.17 20.02
C GLN A 17 18.36 -15.99 20.97
N SER A 18 18.91 -14.88 20.46
CA SER A 18 18.84 -13.60 21.15
C SER A 18 17.38 -13.12 21.23
N ALA A 19 17.07 -12.26 22.20
CA ALA A 19 15.74 -11.70 22.35
C ALA A 19 15.33 -10.93 21.09
N LYS A 20 14.09 -11.12 20.64
CA LYS A 20 13.53 -10.37 19.50
C LYS A 20 12.82 -9.14 20.01
N VAL A 21 13.26 -7.98 19.55
CA VAL A 21 12.72 -6.68 19.95
C VAL A 21 11.83 -6.14 18.84
N ASP A 22 10.65 -5.65 19.23
CA ASP A 22 9.72 -4.95 18.35
C ASP A 22 9.85 -3.44 18.55
N LEU A 23 10.18 -2.74 17.46
CA LEU A 23 10.27 -1.29 17.38
C LEU A 23 9.19 -0.77 16.42
N TRP A 24 8.56 0.34 16.79
CA TRP A 24 7.42 0.90 16.09
C TRP A 24 7.71 2.33 15.67
N GLU A 25 7.54 2.61 14.38
CA GLU A 25 7.52 3.96 13.82
C GLU A 25 6.08 4.29 13.40
N PHE A 26 5.50 5.31 14.01
CA PHE A 26 4.22 5.87 13.60
C PHE A 26 4.48 7.17 12.84
N ASP A 27 4.24 7.17 11.54
CA ASP A 27 4.38 8.34 10.68
C ASP A 27 3.01 8.96 10.39
N LEU A 28 2.69 10.03 11.14
CA LEU A 28 1.46 10.81 10.98
C LEU A 28 1.67 12.03 10.06
N THR A 29 2.85 12.19 9.45
CA THR A 29 3.16 13.39 8.65
C THR A 29 2.24 13.55 7.44
N ALA A 30 1.78 12.43 6.86
CA ALA A 30 0.83 12.43 5.75
C ALA A 30 -0.53 13.05 6.11
N ILE A 31 -0.90 13.03 7.39
CA ILE A 31 -2.17 13.58 7.90
C ILE A 31 -1.99 14.86 8.71
N GLY A 32 -0.78 15.47 8.67
CA GLY A 32 -0.48 16.72 9.35
C GLY A 32 0.03 16.60 10.79
N GLY A 33 0.35 15.38 11.24
CA GLY A 33 0.98 15.10 12.53
C GLY A 33 2.51 14.97 12.47
N GLU A 34 3.08 14.42 13.54
CA GLU A 34 4.52 14.18 13.69
C GLU A 34 4.86 12.68 13.61
N ARG A 35 6.16 12.35 13.64
CA ARG A 35 6.63 10.97 13.70
C ARG A 35 6.92 10.57 15.13
N PHE A 36 6.43 9.41 15.54
CA PHE A 36 6.68 8.83 16.85
C PHE A 36 7.43 7.51 16.74
N PHE A 37 8.37 7.28 17.66
CA PHE A 37 9.21 6.10 17.71
C PHE A 37 9.04 5.44 19.08
N PHE A 38 8.54 4.21 19.10
CA PHE A 38 8.20 3.48 20.32
C PHE A 38 8.82 2.09 20.36
N CYS A 39 9.16 1.63 21.55
CA CYS A 39 9.58 0.25 21.81
C CYS A 39 8.77 -0.35 22.98
N ASN A 40 8.64 -1.67 23.00
CA ASN A 40 7.90 -2.34 24.07
C ASN A 40 8.69 -2.44 25.38
N GLU A 41 10.01 -2.52 25.28
CA GLU A 41 10.91 -2.70 26.41
C GLU A 41 12.06 -1.69 26.36
N PRO A 42 12.52 -1.17 27.51
CA PRO A 42 13.71 -0.34 27.57
C PRO A 42 14.98 -1.15 27.25
N ASN A 43 16.09 -0.46 26.99
CA ASN A 43 17.39 -1.10 26.82
C ASN A 43 17.93 -1.70 28.14
N GLU A 44 19.10 -2.36 28.09
CA GLU A 44 19.72 -2.99 29.28
C GLU A 44 20.00 -1.99 30.42
N LYS A 45 20.15 -0.70 30.11
CA LYS A 45 20.40 0.38 31.06
C LYS A 45 19.13 0.97 31.67
N GLY A 46 17.94 0.53 31.22
CA GLY A 46 16.67 1.14 31.58
C GLY A 46 16.40 2.47 30.85
N GLU A 47 17.15 2.76 29.79
CA GLU A 47 17.00 3.95 28.96
C GLU A 47 16.22 3.62 27.67
N PRO A 48 15.74 4.64 26.93
CA PRO A 48 15.17 4.46 25.61
C PRO A 48 16.10 3.70 24.65
N LEU A 49 15.52 2.85 23.83
CA LEU A 49 16.28 1.96 22.96
C LEU A 49 16.73 2.73 21.71
N THR A 50 18.01 2.61 21.35
CA THR A 50 18.55 3.25 20.14
C THR A 50 18.69 2.22 19.01
N TRP A 51 18.12 2.51 17.84
CA TRP A 51 18.27 1.70 16.64
C TRP A 51 18.54 2.58 15.42
N GLN A 52 19.60 2.26 14.67
CA GLN A 52 20.09 3.04 13.53
C GLN A 52 20.32 4.53 13.90
N GLY A 53 20.76 4.77 15.15
CA GLY A 53 20.95 6.13 15.70
C GLY A 53 19.66 6.90 16.01
N ARG A 54 18.48 6.27 15.94
CA ARG A 54 17.19 6.84 16.35
C ARG A 54 16.78 6.28 17.70
N GLN A 55 16.20 7.14 18.54
CA GLN A 55 15.74 6.77 19.88
C GLN A 55 14.26 6.36 19.84
N TYR A 56 13.96 5.21 20.43
CA TYR A 56 12.63 4.64 20.59
C TYR A 56 12.25 4.66 22.06
N GLU A 57 11.14 5.33 22.37
CA GLU A 57 10.65 5.50 23.73
C GLU A 57 9.85 4.28 24.20
N PRO A 58 10.04 3.80 25.44
CA PRO A 58 9.23 2.71 25.98
C PRO A 58 7.76 3.11 26.05
N TYR A 59 6.92 2.44 25.26
CA TYR A 59 5.48 2.69 25.23
C TYR A 59 4.72 1.37 25.10
N PRO A 60 3.68 1.12 25.92
CA PRO A 60 2.95 -0.14 25.86
C PRO A 60 2.18 -0.26 24.55
N ILE A 61 2.66 -1.15 23.68
CA ILE A 61 2.06 -1.49 22.39
C ILE A 61 1.96 -3.01 22.28
N GLN A 62 0.77 -3.50 21.98
CA GLN A 62 0.50 -4.91 21.79
C GLN A 62 -0.14 -5.14 20.43
N VAL A 63 0.35 -6.11 19.69
CA VAL A 63 -0.31 -6.58 18.47
C VAL A 63 -1.16 -7.79 18.80
N GLN A 64 -2.44 -7.72 18.48
CA GLN A 64 -3.36 -8.84 18.48
C GLN A 64 -3.54 -9.32 17.03
N ASP A 65 -3.55 -10.65 16.85
CA ASP A 65 -3.88 -11.34 15.60
C ASP A 65 -2.95 -11.07 14.39
N PHE A 66 -1.73 -11.62 14.44
CA PHE A 66 -0.93 -11.85 13.24
C PHE A 66 -1.27 -13.21 12.62
N GLU A 67 -2.41 -13.32 11.92
CA GLU A 67 -2.66 -14.50 11.08
C GLU A 67 -1.90 -14.35 9.76
N MET A 68 -0.82 -15.11 9.56
CA MET A 68 -0.11 -15.15 8.28
C MET A 68 -0.85 -16.05 7.30
N ASN A 69 -1.94 -15.55 6.71
CA ASN A 69 -2.72 -16.30 5.73
C ASN A 69 -2.08 -16.25 4.34
N GLY A 70 -1.54 -17.38 3.88
CA GLY A 70 -0.95 -17.53 2.53
C GLY A 70 -1.98 -17.69 1.40
N LYS A 71 -3.28 -17.71 1.71
CA LYS A 71 -4.40 -17.78 0.77
C LYS A 71 -5.57 -16.95 1.31
N GLY A 72 -5.82 -15.76 0.74
CA GLY A 72 -6.97 -14.92 1.13
C GLY A 72 -6.69 -13.42 1.06
N ALA A 73 -7.57 -12.62 1.66
CA ALA A 73 -7.38 -11.20 1.90
C ALA A 73 -6.13 -10.96 2.77
N SER A 74 -5.49 -9.80 2.65
CA SER A 74 -4.29 -9.54 3.45
C SER A 74 -4.68 -9.49 4.93
N PRO A 75 -3.81 -9.96 5.83
CA PRO A 75 -4.12 -9.92 7.26
C PRO A 75 -4.25 -8.49 7.73
N ARG A 76 -5.30 -8.24 8.53
CA ARG A 76 -5.58 -6.96 9.16
C ARG A 76 -5.29 -7.06 10.65
N PRO A 77 -4.04 -6.81 11.08
CA PRO A 77 -3.69 -6.96 12.48
C PRO A 77 -4.30 -5.83 13.32
N ASN A 78 -4.70 -6.17 14.54
CA ASN A 78 -5.21 -5.23 15.53
C ASN A 78 -4.03 -4.74 16.38
N LEU A 79 -3.75 -3.44 16.35
CA LEU A 79 -2.73 -2.82 17.17
C LEU A 79 -3.38 -2.13 18.37
N VAL A 80 -3.13 -2.65 19.57
CA VAL A 80 -3.59 -2.07 20.83
C VAL A 80 -2.47 -1.21 21.41
N VAL A 81 -2.72 0.08 21.51
CA VAL A 81 -1.79 1.09 22.01
C VAL A 81 -2.35 1.65 23.31
N ALA A 82 -1.52 1.88 24.32
CA ALA A 82 -1.99 2.55 25.53
C ALA A 82 -2.47 3.97 25.21
N ASN A 83 -3.51 4.46 25.89
CA ASN A 83 -4.00 5.83 25.77
C ASN A 83 -3.62 6.64 27.01
N LEU A 84 -2.32 6.64 27.34
CA LEU A 84 -1.81 7.32 28.52
C LEU A 84 -2.07 8.84 28.39
N PHE A 85 -2.73 9.40 29.41
CA PHE A 85 -3.06 10.83 29.49
C PHE A 85 -3.93 11.35 28.33
N GLY A 86 -4.66 10.47 27.63
CA GLY A 86 -5.50 10.85 26.50
C GLY A 86 -4.72 11.24 25.24
N LEU A 87 -3.44 10.83 25.13
CA LEU A 87 -2.59 11.13 23.99
C LEU A 87 -3.24 10.70 22.66
N VAL A 88 -3.71 9.45 22.59
CA VAL A 88 -4.32 8.90 21.38
C VAL A 88 -5.67 9.55 21.13
N THR A 89 -6.43 9.90 22.17
CA THR A 89 -7.69 10.65 22.04
C THR A 89 -7.47 12.00 21.38
N GLY A 90 -6.53 12.81 21.87
CA GLY A 90 -6.24 14.11 21.29
C GLY A 90 -5.78 14.01 19.83
N MET A 91 -4.89 13.06 19.53
CA MET A 91 -4.45 12.83 18.15
C MET A 91 -5.58 12.35 17.24
N ALA A 92 -6.46 11.48 17.72
CA ALA A 92 -7.60 10.99 16.94
C ALA A 92 -8.61 12.10 16.64
N GLU A 93 -8.85 13.01 17.59
CA GLU A 93 -9.73 14.17 17.38
C GLU A 93 -9.15 15.16 16.36
N ASP A 94 -7.84 15.45 16.45
CA ASP A 94 -7.18 16.43 15.59
C ASP A 94 -6.86 15.88 14.18
N LEU A 95 -6.60 14.58 14.06
CA LEU A 95 -6.05 13.94 12.85
C LEU A 95 -6.99 12.88 12.25
N GLN A 96 -8.29 13.16 12.21
CA GLN A 96 -9.31 12.32 11.54
C GLN A 96 -9.24 10.83 11.94
N SER A 97 -9.17 10.54 13.23
CA SER A 97 -9.06 9.17 13.78
C SER A 97 -7.81 8.42 13.31
N LEU A 98 -6.73 9.13 12.96
CA LEU A 98 -5.44 8.59 12.51
C LEU A 98 -5.49 7.79 11.20
N VAL A 99 -6.62 7.84 10.48
CA VAL A 99 -6.82 7.10 9.23
C VAL A 99 -5.86 7.61 8.17
N GLY A 100 -5.13 6.69 7.52
CA GLY A 100 -4.13 7.03 6.51
C GLY A 100 -2.73 7.29 7.07
N ALA A 101 -2.53 7.23 8.39
CA ALA A 101 -1.20 7.21 8.98
C ALA A 101 -0.42 5.95 8.55
N SER A 102 0.90 6.06 8.42
CA SER A 102 1.75 4.89 8.16
C SER A 102 2.34 4.37 9.46
N VAL A 103 2.33 3.05 9.62
CA VAL A 103 2.93 2.37 10.77
C VAL A 103 3.95 1.37 10.26
N VAL A 104 5.18 1.46 10.75
CA VAL A 104 6.25 0.54 10.40
C VAL A 104 6.69 -0.20 11.66
N ARG A 105 6.68 -1.52 11.59
CA ARG A 105 7.21 -2.41 12.61
C ARG A 105 8.58 -2.89 12.16
N HIS A 106 9.61 -2.56 12.92
CA HIS A 106 10.95 -3.10 12.77
C HIS A 106 11.13 -4.20 13.80
N GLN A 107 11.46 -5.40 13.33
CA GLN A 107 11.79 -6.52 14.20
C GLN A 107 13.27 -6.81 14.12
N VAL A 108 13.94 -6.70 15.26
CA VAL A 108 15.40 -6.76 15.35
C VAL A 108 15.78 -7.73 16.46
N TYR A 109 16.80 -8.56 16.24
CA TYR A 109 17.37 -9.35 17.32
C TYR A 109 18.28 -8.48 18.18
N SER A 110 18.20 -8.64 19.51
CA SER A 110 18.94 -7.79 20.45
C SER A 110 20.45 -7.74 20.17
N LYS A 111 21.02 -8.85 19.69
CA LYS A 111 22.45 -8.92 19.30
C LYS A 111 22.86 -7.97 18.17
N PHE A 112 21.94 -7.50 17.33
CA PHE A 112 22.26 -6.60 16.23
C PHE A 112 22.10 -5.12 16.62
N LEU A 113 21.45 -4.83 17.76
CA LEU A 113 21.19 -3.47 18.24
C LEU A 113 22.47 -2.64 18.40
N ASP A 114 22.33 -1.32 18.31
CA ASP A 114 23.45 -0.39 18.48
C ASP A 114 24.18 -0.61 19.81
N ALA A 115 25.51 -0.45 19.78
CA ALA A 115 26.37 -0.62 20.96
C ALA A 115 25.98 0.27 22.15
N VAL A 116 25.34 1.41 21.89
CA VAL A 116 24.88 2.37 22.92
C VAL A 116 23.88 1.74 23.90
N ASN A 117 23.12 0.73 23.46
CA ASN A 117 22.12 0.07 24.30
C ASN A 117 22.73 -0.79 25.42
N PHE A 118 23.99 -1.16 25.30
CA PHE A 118 24.66 -2.12 26.18
C PHE A 118 25.72 -1.42 27.04
N SER A 119 25.87 -1.88 28.29
CA SER A 119 26.86 -1.32 29.22
C SER A 119 28.29 -1.59 28.76
N ASN A 120 28.52 -2.74 28.12
CA ASN A 120 29.82 -3.18 27.61
C ASN A 120 30.00 -2.94 26.10
N GLY A 121 29.07 -2.20 25.47
CA GLY A 121 29.01 -2.08 24.01
C GLY A 121 28.48 -3.34 23.33
N ASN A 122 28.43 -3.33 22.00
CA ASN A 122 28.01 -4.47 21.20
C ASN A 122 28.92 -4.63 19.96
N PRO A 123 29.75 -5.69 19.89
CA PRO A 123 30.61 -5.96 18.73
C PRO A 123 29.84 -6.55 17.54
N ASP A 124 28.67 -7.15 17.79
CA ASP A 124 27.82 -7.78 16.77
C ASP A 124 26.74 -6.81 16.24
N ALA A 125 26.86 -5.52 16.55
CA ALA A 125 25.93 -4.50 16.09
C ALA A 125 25.95 -4.42 14.56
N ASP A 126 24.80 -4.61 13.94
CA ASP A 126 24.63 -4.53 12.49
C ASP A 126 23.29 -3.85 12.16
N PRO A 127 23.31 -2.59 11.67
CA PRO A 127 22.10 -1.83 11.38
C PRO A 127 21.30 -2.37 10.19
N GLU A 128 21.87 -3.25 9.36
CA GLU A 128 21.18 -3.82 8.19
C GLU A 128 20.27 -5.00 8.57
N GLN A 129 20.45 -5.59 9.75
CA GLN A 129 19.76 -6.81 10.17
C GLN A 129 18.41 -6.53 10.82
N GLU A 130 17.40 -6.30 9.99
CA GLU A 130 16.01 -6.13 10.45
C GLU A 130 14.99 -6.82 9.54
N ALA A 131 13.87 -7.23 10.14
CA ALA A 131 12.67 -7.60 9.39
C ALA A 131 11.65 -6.46 9.51
N VAL A 132 11.32 -5.84 8.38
CA VAL A 132 10.43 -4.68 8.33
C VAL A 132 9.05 -5.08 7.82
N ALA A 133 8.02 -4.70 8.57
CA ALA A 133 6.63 -4.80 8.15
C ALA A 133 6.00 -3.40 8.11
N ARG A 134 5.37 -3.07 6.99
CA ARG A 134 4.76 -1.76 6.75
C ARG A 134 3.25 -1.91 6.70
N TYR A 135 2.56 -0.97 7.33
CA TYR A 135 1.12 -0.92 7.45
C TYR A 135 0.62 0.50 7.25
N ASN A 136 -0.65 0.62 6.86
CA ASN A 136 -1.40 1.87 6.93
C ASN A 136 -2.51 1.70 7.96
N VAL A 137 -2.83 2.76 8.68
CA VAL A 137 -3.98 2.78 9.58
C VAL A 137 -5.25 2.85 8.74
N GLU A 138 -6.05 1.78 8.79
CA GLU A 138 -7.33 1.73 8.10
C GLU A 138 -8.43 2.36 8.96
N GLN A 139 -8.47 1.99 10.24
CA GLN A 139 -9.53 2.43 11.14
C GLN A 139 -9.07 2.41 12.60
N LEU A 140 -9.45 3.43 13.36
CA LEU A 140 -9.49 3.34 14.82
C LEU A 140 -10.79 2.65 15.24
N SER A 141 -10.71 1.41 15.69
CA SER A 141 -11.88 0.57 16.00
C SER A 141 -12.45 0.88 17.37
N GLU A 142 -11.60 0.96 18.39
CA GLU A 142 -12.00 1.22 19.76
C GLU A 142 -11.07 2.25 20.39
N LEU A 143 -11.63 3.14 21.19
CA LEU A 143 -10.88 4.16 21.93
C LEU A 143 -11.50 4.32 23.30
N ASP A 144 -10.76 3.86 24.31
CA ASP A 144 -11.10 3.99 25.72
C ASP A 144 -10.12 4.95 26.42
N SER A 145 -10.42 5.28 27.68
CA SER A 145 -9.53 6.13 28.50
C SER A 145 -8.18 5.50 28.82
N SER A 146 -8.00 4.21 28.55
CA SER A 146 -6.78 3.45 28.87
C SER A 146 -6.07 2.86 27.66
N THR A 147 -6.80 2.51 26.60
CA THR A 147 -6.27 1.84 25.41
C THR A 147 -6.98 2.31 24.15
N ALA A 148 -6.31 2.18 23.01
CA ALA A 148 -6.84 2.42 21.68
C ALA A 148 -6.52 1.21 20.79
N THR A 149 -7.52 0.70 20.08
CA THR A 149 -7.39 -0.43 19.16
C THR A 149 -7.47 0.09 17.72
N ILE A 150 -6.37 -0.08 16.98
CA ILE A 150 -6.20 0.39 15.61
C ILE A 150 -6.12 -0.81 14.68
N ILE A 151 -6.95 -0.81 13.64
CA ILE A 151 -6.92 -1.80 12.56
C ILE A 151 -5.92 -1.33 11.52
N LEU A 152 -4.93 -2.18 11.26
CA LEU A 152 -3.90 -1.95 10.26
C LEU A 152 -4.21 -2.70 8.96
N ALA A 153 -3.91 -2.08 7.83
CA ALA A 153 -3.99 -2.68 6.50
C ALA A 153 -2.62 -2.74 5.85
N SER A 154 -2.41 -3.72 4.95
CA SER A 154 -1.20 -3.76 4.14
C SER A 154 -1.24 -2.60 3.12
N PRO A 155 -0.13 -1.87 2.89
CA PRO A 155 -0.08 -0.81 1.88
C PRO A 155 -0.34 -1.31 0.45
N ALA A 156 -0.22 -2.62 0.22
CA ALA A 156 -0.52 -3.27 -1.05
C ALA A 156 -2.02 -3.53 -1.25
N GLU A 157 -2.84 -3.46 -0.19
CA GLU A 157 -4.28 -3.54 -0.33
C GLU A 157 -4.80 -2.31 -1.04
N THR A 158 -5.27 -2.54 -2.27
CA THR A 158 -5.81 -1.51 -3.15
C THR A 158 -7.33 -1.42 -2.97
N ASP A 159 -7.78 -1.31 -1.72
CA ASP A 159 -9.21 -1.14 -1.44
C ASP A 159 -9.68 0.21 -2.00
N GLY A 160 -10.71 0.18 -2.84
CA GLY A 160 -11.21 1.37 -3.56
C GLY A 160 -10.38 1.84 -4.76
N SER A 161 -9.29 1.16 -5.14
CA SER A 161 -8.59 1.52 -6.37
C SER A 161 -9.38 1.09 -7.60
N VAL A 162 -9.98 2.09 -8.25
CA VAL A 162 -10.50 1.95 -9.60
C VAL A 162 -9.31 1.86 -10.54
N VAL A 163 -8.85 0.65 -10.81
CA VAL A 163 -8.02 0.42 -12.00
C VAL A 163 -8.90 0.87 -13.18
N PRO A 164 -8.50 1.86 -14.00
CA PRO A 164 -9.24 2.21 -15.21
C PRO A 164 -9.09 1.06 -16.20
N GLY A 165 -9.83 -0.02 -15.97
CA GLY A 165 -9.98 -1.14 -16.87
C GLY A 165 -10.88 -0.68 -17.99
N ARG A 166 -10.28 -0.37 -19.14
CA ARG A 166 -11.03 -0.15 -20.37
C ARG A 166 -11.97 -1.33 -20.60
N THR A 167 -13.27 -1.06 -20.73
CA THR A 167 -14.26 -2.07 -21.10
C THR A 167 -13.90 -2.66 -22.46
N MET A 168 -13.65 -3.96 -22.52
CA MET A 168 -13.36 -4.67 -23.77
C MET A 168 -14.66 -4.91 -24.52
N LEU A 169 -14.94 -4.08 -25.52
CA LEU A 169 -16.09 -4.22 -26.41
C LEU A 169 -15.67 -4.94 -27.70
N ALA A 170 -16.45 -5.94 -28.12
CA ALA A 170 -16.15 -6.78 -29.28
C ALA A 170 -16.48 -6.09 -30.60
N ASP A 171 -17.67 -5.48 -30.66
CA ASP A 171 -18.31 -5.05 -31.91
C ASP A 171 -18.46 -3.53 -32.00
N SER A 172 -18.14 -2.81 -30.92
CA SER A 172 -18.24 -1.35 -30.85
C SER A 172 -16.97 -0.70 -30.32
N CYS A 173 -16.56 0.39 -30.96
CA CYS A 173 -15.43 1.21 -30.58
C CYS A 173 -15.86 2.28 -29.57
N PRO A 174 -15.21 2.41 -28.40
CA PRO A 174 -15.55 3.44 -27.42
C PRO A 174 -14.94 4.82 -27.75
N TRP A 175 -14.05 4.91 -28.74
CA TRP A 175 -13.40 6.17 -29.11
C TRP A 175 -14.39 7.16 -29.73
N ASP A 176 -14.22 8.43 -29.38
CA ASP A 176 -14.92 9.51 -30.04
C ASP A 176 -14.38 9.67 -31.47
N TYR A 177 -15.28 9.96 -32.43
CA TYR A 177 -14.87 10.05 -33.82
C TYR A 177 -13.87 11.20 -34.03
N ARG A 178 -12.67 10.87 -34.54
CA ARG A 178 -11.56 11.81 -34.77
C ARG A 178 -10.89 12.37 -33.50
N ASP A 179 -11.08 11.73 -32.35
CA ASP A 179 -10.29 12.04 -31.15
C ASP A 179 -8.83 11.54 -31.28
N GLU A 180 -8.02 11.81 -30.27
CA GLU A 180 -6.62 11.38 -30.22
C GLU A 180 -6.49 9.84 -30.23
N ASN A 181 -7.47 9.10 -29.69
CA ASN A 181 -7.44 7.64 -29.63
C ASN A 181 -7.88 6.97 -30.95
N CYS A 182 -8.82 7.58 -31.67
CA CYS A 182 -9.28 7.19 -32.99
C CYS A 182 -8.24 7.53 -34.04
N GLY A 183 -7.62 8.71 -33.96
CA GLY A 183 -6.55 9.15 -34.86
C GLY A 183 -6.95 9.33 -36.32
N TYR A 184 -8.24 9.27 -36.65
CA TYR A 184 -8.72 9.47 -38.03
C TYR A 184 -8.81 10.97 -38.38
N ASP A 185 -7.90 11.46 -39.21
CA ASP A 185 -7.91 12.84 -39.74
C ASP A 185 -8.20 12.91 -41.25
N GLY A 186 -8.72 11.82 -41.83
CA GLY A 186 -8.99 11.72 -43.26
C GLY A 186 -10.23 12.51 -43.73
N PRO A 187 -10.52 12.54 -45.04
CA PRO A 187 -11.72 13.18 -45.59
C PRO A 187 -13.03 12.52 -45.09
N PRO A 188 -14.21 13.13 -45.30
CA PRO A 188 -15.49 12.49 -44.99
C PRO A 188 -15.70 11.24 -45.86
N VAL A 189 -16.18 10.15 -45.25
CA VAL A 189 -16.32 8.85 -45.92
C VAL A 189 -17.73 8.30 -45.83
N ALA A 190 -18.34 8.26 -44.65
CA ALA A 190 -19.63 7.60 -44.45
C ALA A 190 -20.45 8.23 -43.31
N ASP A 191 -21.77 8.09 -43.37
CA ASP A 191 -22.67 8.48 -42.28
C ASP A 191 -22.70 7.43 -41.14
N GLU A 192 -23.53 7.69 -40.12
CA GLU A 192 -23.69 6.81 -38.95
C GLU A 192 -24.19 5.39 -39.28
N PHE A 193 -24.72 5.17 -40.49
CA PHE A 193 -25.22 3.89 -40.97
C PHE A 193 -24.31 3.24 -42.02
N ASP A 194 -23.05 3.66 -42.11
CA ASP A 194 -22.06 3.22 -43.11
C ASP A 194 -22.50 3.48 -44.56
N LYS A 195 -23.28 4.53 -44.82
CA LYS A 195 -23.60 4.95 -46.19
C LYS A 195 -22.57 5.97 -46.67
N PRO A 196 -21.95 5.77 -47.85
CA PRO A 196 -20.95 6.70 -48.37
C PRO A 196 -21.49 8.13 -48.48
N THR A 197 -20.74 9.08 -47.92
CA THR A 197 -21.06 10.51 -47.99
C THR A 197 -19.80 11.33 -48.14
N SER A 198 -19.85 12.36 -48.99
CA SER A 198 -18.78 13.35 -49.12
C SER A 198 -19.10 14.65 -48.38
N ASP A 199 -20.25 14.73 -47.71
CA ASP A 199 -20.67 15.90 -46.94
C ASP A 199 -20.06 15.84 -45.52
N PRO A 200 -19.17 16.79 -45.13
CA PRO A 200 -18.55 16.81 -43.81
C PRO A 200 -19.55 16.89 -42.65
N LYS A 201 -20.75 17.45 -42.87
CA LYS A 201 -21.77 17.57 -41.82
C LYS A 201 -22.49 16.25 -41.53
N LYS A 202 -22.45 15.32 -42.47
CA LYS A 202 -23.10 14.02 -42.39
C LYS A 202 -22.12 12.89 -42.09
N ASP A 203 -20.83 13.14 -42.22
CA ASP A 203 -19.77 12.18 -41.89
C ASP A 203 -19.76 11.91 -40.39
N LYS A 204 -20.11 10.68 -40.03
CA LYS A 204 -20.16 10.21 -38.64
C LYS A 204 -19.63 8.78 -38.59
N CYS A 205 -18.98 8.42 -37.49
CA CYS A 205 -18.55 7.05 -37.25
C CYS A 205 -19.76 6.20 -36.84
N SER A 206 -19.87 5.00 -37.40
CA SER A 206 -20.81 3.97 -36.94
C SER A 206 -20.33 3.24 -35.67
N HIS A 207 -19.11 3.50 -35.23
CA HIS A 207 -18.40 2.79 -34.15
C HIS A 207 -18.20 1.28 -34.39
N CYS A 208 -18.55 0.76 -35.56
CA CYS A 208 -18.36 -0.64 -35.92
C CYS A 208 -17.09 -0.84 -36.76
N MET A 209 -16.64 -2.10 -36.85
CA MET A 209 -15.48 -2.50 -37.67
C MET A 209 -15.58 -2.00 -39.11
N LYS A 210 -16.78 -2.10 -39.70
CA LYS A 210 -17.06 -1.64 -41.06
C LYS A 210 -16.79 -0.14 -41.26
N GLY A 211 -17.13 0.69 -40.28
CA GLY A 211 -16.86 2.13 -40.33
C GLY A 211 -15.37 2.46 -40.30
N CYS A 212 -14.56 1.67 -39.59
CA CYS A 212 -13.10 1.79 -39.58
C CYS A 212 -12.46 1.23 -40.85
N GLU A 213 -12.99 0.15 -41.41
CA GLU A 213 -12.56 -0.43 -42.70
C GLU A 213 -12.73 0.57 -43.84
N MET A 214 -13.90 1.20 -43.96
CA MET A 214 -14.15 2.22 -45.00
C MET A 214 -13.17 3.39 -44.92
N ARG A 215 -12.67 3.68 -43.71
CA ARG A 215 -11.74 4.77 -43.39
C ARG A 215 -10.28 4.34 -43.37
N ASN A 216 -10.00 3.06 -43.67
CA ASN A 216 -8.68 2.44 -43.56
C ASN A 216 -8.00 2.70 -42.20
N ASN A 217 -8.78 2.73 -41.12
CA ASN A 217 -8.33 3.08 -39.76
C ASN A 217 -8.50 1.92 -38.77
N LEU A 218 -8.39 0.67 -39.24
CA LEU A 218 -8.50 -0.52 -38.40
C LEU A 218 -7.39 -0.62 -37.34
N VAL A 219 -6.24 -0.01 -37.58
CA VAL A 219 -5.08 -0.08 -36.67
C VAL A 219 -5.36 0.65 -35.35
N ASN A 220 -6.10 1.75 -35.40
CA ASN A 220 -6.47 2.56 -34.24
C ASN A 220 -7.87 2.20 -33.72
N ALA A 221 -8.45 1.11 -34.23
CA ALA A 221 -9.76 0.66 -33.82
C ALA A 221 -9.79 0.33 -32.34
N GLY A 222 -10.84 0.81 -31.66
CA GLY A 222 -10.99 0.64 -30.23
C GLY A 222 -11.69 -0.65 -29.79
N PHE A 223 -11.96 -1.58 -30.70
CA PHE A 223 -12.66 -2.82 -30.42
C PHE A 223 -11.71 -4.03 -30.39
N PHE A 224 -12.08 -5.05 -29.63
CA PHE A 224 -11.32 -6.29 -29.50
C PHE A 224 -11.93 -7.38 -30.38
N ALA A 225 -11.52 -7.40 -31.65
CA ALA A 225 -11.98 -8.39 -32.60
C ALA A 225 -11.66 -9.81 -32.08
N SER A 226 -12.70 -10.62 -31.86
CA SER A 226 -12.66 -12.04 -31.41
C SER A 226 -12.91 -12.33 -29.94
N ILE A 227 -13.18 -11.36 -29.06
CA ILE A 227 -13.57 -11.68 -27.68
C ILE A 227 -14.90 -12.47 -27.63
N ASN A 228 -15.83 -12.20 -28.55
CA ASN A 228 -17.08 -12.94 -28.69
C ASN A 228 -16.92 -14.38 -29.25
N LYS A 229 -15.72 -14.77 -29.72
CA LYS A 229 -15.44 -16.12 -30.22
C LYS A 229 -14.81 -17.05 -29.16
N LEU A 230 -14.63 -16.55 -27.93
CA LEU A 230 -14.06 -17.27 -26.79
C LEU A 230 -15.13 -17.81 -25.82
N SER A 231 -16.42 -17.67 -26.16
CA SER A 231 -17.56 -18.27 -25.43
C SER A 231 -18.04 -19.55 -26.10
#